data_AF-X0UJ79-F1
#
_entry.id   AF-X0UJ79-F1
#
_cell.length_a   1.000
_cell.length_b   1.000
_cell.length_c   1.000
_cell.angle_alpha   90.00
_cell.angle_beta   90.00
_cell.angle_gamma   90.00
#
_symmetry.space_group_name_H-M   'P 1'
#
loop_
_entity.id
_entity.type
_entity.pdbx_description
1 polymer ?
#
loop_
_entity_poly.entity_id
_entity_poly.type
_entity_poly.pdbx_seq_one_letter_code
_entity_poly.pdbx_strand_id
1 'polypeptide(L)'
;MIVEKPTQKDQNENGRVSTPEQIERDKVKDIIQSFAKAYSALKIYPIENPAVINSTKNFSDKLMDFLSEYEEMIIGIHEFSLSFNKETLHTDAEKKKSLPFLLYKDGMRELSFHEGLDLEEIGDFLEIVKENADLPEEESNIVNSLWEKDFAYIRYFALDEFLDKNIGGDNSGGDLVPGKDELSTGEIKLTEDDKDEINKRMEILAVDPGHDISEGLKTPLSKENKVSEAAAISKSDLPEIEKL
;
A
#
# COMPACT_ATOMS: atom_id res chain seq x y z
N MET A 1 -19.50 -72.83 12.27
CA MET A 1 -18.13 -72.48 11.86
C MET A 1 -18.22 -71.08 11.29
N ILE A 2 -17.89 -70.09 12.12
CA ILE A 2 -17.91 -68.66 11.76
C ILE A 2 -16.48 -68.29 11.33
N VAL A 3 -16.34 -67.10 10.73
CA VAL A 3 -15.12 -66.27 10.54
C VAL A 3 -14.20 -66.67 9.36
N GLU A 4 -13.76 -65.82 8.40
CA GLU A 4 -13.76 -64.36 8.18
C GLU A 4 -13.74 -64.04 6.66
N LYS A 5 -14.35 -62.93 6.25
CA LYS A 5 -13.99 -62.19 5.02
C LYS A 5 -13.18 -60.95 5.44
N PRO A 6 -12.16 -60.54 4.67
CA PRO A 6 -11.21 -59.54 5.11
C PRO A 6 -11.81 -58.13 5.17
N THR A 7 -11.62 -57.50 6.31
CA THR A 7 -11.86 -56.10 6.64
C THR A 7 -11.11 -55.20 5.65
N GLN A 8 -11.84 -54.41 4.86
CA GLN A 8 -11.26 -53.25 4.20
C GLN A 8 -10.97 -52.20 5.27
N LYS A 9 -9.70 -51.81 5.37
CA LYS A 9 -9.27 -50.65 6.16
C LYS A 9 -9.79 -49.40 5.48
N ASP A 10 -10.75 -48.74 6.12
CA ASP A 10 -10.99 -47.32 5.90
C ASP A 10 -9.70 -46.56 6.25
N GLN A 11 -9.01 -46.07 5.21
CA GLN A 11 -7.93 -45.11 5.34
C GLN A 11 -8.56 -43.72 5.44
N ASN A 12 -8.93 -43.32 6.65
CA ASN A 12 -9.29 -41.95 6.96
C ASN A 12 -8.03 -41.19 7.32
N GLU A 13 -7.38 -40.58 6.33
CA GLU A 13 -6.22 -39.71 6.53
C GLU A 13 -6.67 -38.29 6.89
N ASN A 14 -6.34 -37.89 8.14
CA ASN A 14 -6.14 -36.51 8.61
C ASN A 14 -7.29 -35.49 8.47
N GLY A 15 -8.31 -35.62 9.32
CA GLY A 15 -9.12 -34.48 9.75
C GLY A 15 -8.36 -33.56 10.71
N ARG A 16 -7.44 -32.73 10.19
CA ARG A 16 -7.01 -31.53 10.93
C ARG A 16 -8.12 -30.51 10.79
N VAL A 17 -8.83 -30.24 11.88
CA VAL A 17 -9.73 -29.09 11.96
C VAL A 17 -8.85 -27.85 11.89
N SER A 18 -8.91 -27.10 10.80
CA SER A 18 -8.24 -25.80 10.67
C SER A 18 -8.74 -24.85 11.76
N THR A 19 -7.85 -24.09 12.39
CA THR A 19 -8.27 -23.04 13.34
C THR A 19 -9.05 -21.94 12.61
N PRO A 20 -9.92 -21.17 13.29
CA PRO A 20 -10.63 -20.04 12.67
C PRO A 20 -9.68 -19.08 11.93
N GLU A 21 -8.54 -18.75 12.56
CA GLU A 21 -7.47 -17.95 11.97
C GLU A 21 -6.93 -18.56 10.68
N GLN A 22 -6.82 -19.90 10.60
CA GLN A 22 -6.32 -20.56 9.39
C GLN A 22 -7.34 -20.56 8.26
N ILE A 23 -8.64 -20.65 8.58
CA ILE A 23 -9.73 -20.51 7.61
C ILE A 23 -9.75 -19.10 7.03
N GLU A 24 -9.62 -18.08 7.88
CA GLU A 24 -9.52 -16.68 7.46
C GLU A 24 -8.32 -16.47 6.53
N ARG A 25 -7.13 -16.92 6.93
CA ARG A 25 -5.92 -16.82 6.08
C ARG A 25 -6.08 -17.51 4.73
N ASP A 26 -6.71 -18.68 4.69
CA ASP A 26 -6.94 -19.40 3.43
C ASP A 26 -7.91 -18.63 2.52
N LYS A 27 -8.94 -17.96 3.07
CA LYS A 27 -9.83 -17.07 2.31
C LYS A 27 -9.07 -15.86 1.75
N VAL A 28 -8.31 -15.17 2.58
CA VAL A 28 -7.48 -14.03 2.16
C VAL A 28 -6.50 -14.44 1.07
N LYS A 29 -5.86 -15.59 1.21
CA LYS A 29 -4.94 -16.13 0.20
C LYS A 29 -5.63 -16.32 -1.15
N ASP A 30 -6.83 -16.87 -1.15
CA ASP A 30 -7.61 -17.08 -2.38
C ASP A 30 -8.05 -15.73 -3.01
N ILE A 31 -8.37 -14.73 -2.19
CA ILE A 31 -8.65 -13.36 -2.64
C ILE A 31 -7.41 -12.74 -3.28
N ILE A 32 -6.25 -12.77 -2.61
CA ILE A 32 -4.99 -12.24 -3.15
C ILE A 32 -4.62 -12.92 -4.47
N GLN A 33 -4.78 -14.24 -4.57
CA GLN A 33 -4.54 -14.96 -5.82
C GLN A 33 -5.51 -14.55 -6.93
N SER A 34 -6.77 -14.28 -6.59
CA SER A 34 -7.73 -13.77 -7.57
C SER A 34 -7.40 -12.34 -8.01
N PHE A 35 -6.89 -11.50 -7.11
CA PHE A 35 -6.43 -10.14 -7.44
C PHE A 35 -5.23 -10.18 -8.38
N ALA A 36 -4.22 -11.01 -8.08
CA ALA A 36 -3.06 -11.18 -8.97
C ALA A 36 -3.45 -11.69 -10.37
N LYS A 37 -4.47 -12.55 -10.47
CA LYS A 37 -5.04 -13.00 -11.75
C LYS A 37 -5.76 -11.88 -12.49
N ALA A 38 -6.59 -11.10 -11.79
CA ALA A 38 -7.29 -9.94 -12.37
C ALA A 38 -6.29 -8.92 -12.90
N TYR A 39 -5.29 -8.56 -12.10
CA TYR A 39 -4.17 -7.70 -12.51
C TYR A 39 -3.46 -8.24 -13.76
N SER A 40 -3.10 -9.53 -13.77
CA SER A 40 -2.46 -10.15 -14.93
C SER A 40 -3.33 -10.07 -16.19
N ALA A 41 -4.65 -10.27 -16.06
CA ALA A 41 -5.58 -10.16 -17.17
C ALA A 41 -5.69 -8.71 -17.70
N LEU A 42 -5.80 -7.73 -16.79
CA LEU A 42 -5.89 -6.29 -17.11
C LEU A 42 -4.68 -5.77 -17.91
N LYS A 43 -3.50 -6.37 -17.68
CA LYS A 43 -2.27 -6.03 -18.41
C LYS A 43 -2.20 -6.62 -19.81
N ILE A 44 -2.85 -7.75 -20.05
CA ILE A 44 -2.71 -8.51 -21.29
C ILE A 44 -3.85 -8.20 -22.26
N TYR A 45 -5.05 -7.93 -21.72
CA TYR A 45 -6.27 -7.85 -22.51
C TYR A 45 -7.01 -6.52 -22.29
N PRO A 46 -7.80 -6.08 -23.30
CA PRO A 46 -8.77 -5.00 -23.12
C PRO A 46 -9.83 -5.32 -22.07
N ILE A 47 -10.47 -4.29 -21.52
CA ILE A 47 -11.44 -4.41 -20.42
C ILE A 47 -12.70 -5.22 -20.80
N GLU A 48 -13.06 -5.25 -22.09
CA GLU A 48 -14.19 -6.00 -22.62
C GLU A 48 -13.90 -7.50 -22.78
N ASN A 49 -12.65 -7.93 -22.57
CA ASN A 49 -12.28 -9.32 -22.73
C ASN A 49 -12.94 -10.18 -21.63
N PRO A 50 -13.56 -11.33 -21.98
CA PRO A 50 -14.14 -12.24 -20.99
C PRO A 50 -13.19 -12.67 -19.87
N ALA A 51 -11.88 -12.76 -20.15
CA ALA A 51 -10.87 -13.07 -19.13
C ALA A 51 -10.77 -11.97 -18.07
N VAL A 52 -10.81 -10.70 -18.47
CA VAL A 52 -10.80 -9.55 -17.54
C VAL A 52 -12.11 -9.53 -16.76
N ILE A 53 -13.25 -9.56 -17.46
CA ILE A 53 -14.58 -9.53 -16.82
C ILE A 53 -14.72 -10.63 -15.77
N ASN A 54 -14.36 -11.87 -16.12
CA ASN A 54 -14.48 -13.01 -15.20
C ASN A 54 -13.49 -12.94 -14.03
N SER A 55 -12.25 -12.50 -14.27
CA SER A 55 -11.24 -12.41 -13.21
C SER A 55 -11.51 -11.27 -12.24
N THR A 56 -11.90 -10.10 -12.74
CA THR A 56 -12.39 -8.96 -11.95
C THR A 56 -13.61 -9.35 -11.13
N LYS A 57 -14.64 -9.94 -11.75
CA LYS A 57 -15.85 -10.38 -11.01
C LYS A 57 -15.49 -11.38 -9.91
N ASN A 58 -14.64 -12.37 -10.21
CA ASN A 58 -14.22 -13.36 -9.23
C ASN A 58 -13.42 -12.75 -8.07
N PHE A 59 -12.63 -11.69 -8.31
CA PHE A 59 -11.98 -10.95 -7.23
C PHE A 59 -12.99 -10.17 -6.41
N SER A 60 -13.88 -9.41 -7.05
CA SER A 60 -14.90 -8.60 -6.39
C SER A 60 -15.82 -9.45 -5.52
N ASP A 61 -16.36 -10.55 -6.05
CA ASP A 61 -17.25 -11.45 -5.31
C ASP A 61 -16.57 -11.98 -4.03
N LYS A 62 -15.33 -12.50 -4.16
CA LYS A 62 -14.60 -13.07 -3.00
C LYS A 62 -14.25 -12.02 -1.96
N LEU A 63 -13.88 -10.81 -2.40
CA LEU A 63 -13.57 -9.70 -1.51
C LEU A 63 -14.81 -9.26 -0.73
N MET A 64 -15.93 -9.04 -1.43
CA MET A 64 -17.18 -8.64 -0.80
C MET A 64 -17.71 -9.72 0.15
N ASP A 65 -17.65 -10.99 -0.24
CA ASP A 65 -18.03 -12.12 0.62
C ASP A 65 -17.18 -12.15 1.90
N PHE A 66 -15.87 -11.91 1.79
CA PHE A 66 -14.98 -11.85 2.94
C PHE A 66 -15.29 -10.68 3.87
N LEU A 67 -15.50 -9.47 3.31
CA LEU A 67 -15.79 -8.27 4.10
C LEU A 67 -17.13 -8.37 4.84
N SER A 68 -18.09 -9.12 4.29
CA SER A 68 -19.36 -9.39 5.00
C SER A 68 -19.19 -10.27 6.25
N GLU A 69 -18.07 -10.98 6.39
CA GLU A 69 -17.78 -11.87 7.52
C GLU A 69 -16.75 -11.28 8.50
N TYR A 70 -15.75 -10.55 8.00
CA TYR A 70 -14.61 -10.06 8.79
C TYR A 70 -14.53 -8.52 8.89
N GLU A 71 -15.44 -7.78 8.25
CA GLU A 71 -15.54 -6.30 8.21
C GLU A 71 -14.35 -5.56 7.56
N GLU A 72 -13.14 -6.12 7.60
CA GLU A 72 -11.91 -5.50 7.13
C GLU A 72 -10.91 -6.54 6.62
N MET A 73 -10.20 -6.22 5.54
CA MET A 73 -9.08 -7.00 5.02
C MET A 73 -7.86 -6.09 4.86
N ILE A 74 -6.80 -6.31 5.66
CA ILE A 74 -5.53 -5.55 5.58
C ILE A 74 -4.44 -6.40 4.93
N ILE A 75 -3.89 -5.92 3.83
CA ILE A 75 -2.80 -6.58 3.10
C ILE A 75 -1.51 -5.78 3.32
N GLY A 76 -0.48 -6.44 3.84
CA GLY A 76 0.87 -5.90 3.89
C GLY A 76 1.55 -6.00 2.53
N ILE A 77 2.15 -4.89 2.09
CA ILE A 77 2.80 -4.72 0.79
C ILE A 77 4.32 -4.70 0.97
N HIS A 78 5.00 -5.67 0.36
CA HIS A 78 6.45 -5.76 0.29
C HIS A 78 6.90 -5.70 -1.17
N GLU A 79 8.19 -5.48 -1.40
CA GLU A 79 8.76 -5.24 -2.74
C GLU A 79 8.34 -6.28 -3.79
N PHE A 80 8.29 -7.55 -3.41
CA PHE A 80 7.92 -8.66 -4.30
C PHE A 80 6.91 -9.63 -3.67
N SER A 81 6.25 -9.24 -2.58
CA SER A 81 5.32 -10.12 -1.89
C SER A 81 4.18 -9.39 -1.20
N LEU A 82 3.07 -10.12 -1.03
CA LEU A 82 1.91 -9.67 -0.27
C LEU A 82 1.76 -10.56 0.97
N SER A 83 1.48 -9.95 2.10
CA SER A 83 1.33 -10.65 3.37
C SER A 83 0.00 -10.34 4.06
N PHE A 84 -0.43 -11.27 4.91
CA PHE A 84 -1.56 -11.07 5.81
C PHE A 84 -1.19 -11.67 7.17
N ASN A 85 -1.42 -10.92 8.26
CA ASN A 85 -1.03 -11.32 9.61
C ASN A 85 0.43 -11.84 9.69
N LYS A 86 1.36 -11.13 9.03
CA LYS A 86 2.81 -11.45 8.91
C LYS A 86 3.16 -12.72 8.11
N GLU A 87 2.20 -13.42 7.55
CA GLU A 87 2.46 -14.55 6.67
C GLU A 87 2.43 -14.10 5.22
N THR A 88 3.49 -14.39 4.47
CA THR A 88 3.53 -14.13 3.02
C THR A 88 2.57 -15.08 2.30
N LEU A 89 1.56 -14.51 1.63
CA LEU A 89 0.53 -15.27 0.92
C LEU A 89 0.74 -15.31 -0.60
N HIS A 90 1.45 -14.33 -1.16
CA HIS A 90 1.74 -14.22 -2.59
C HIS A 90 3.13 -13.64 -2.83
N THR A 91 3.80 -14.09 -3.89
CA THR A 91 5.14 -13.62 -4.28
C THR A 91 5.26 -13.56 -5.79
N ASP A 92 5.84 -12.48 -6.31
CA ASP A 92 6.10 -12.31 -7.74
C ASP A 92 7.60 -12.08 -7.99
N ALA A 93 8.23 -12.96 -8.75
CA ALA A 93 9.67 -12.86 -9.05
C ALA A 93 9.98 -11.86 -10.19
N GLU A 94 9.02 -11.57 -11.07
CA GLU A 94 9.21 -10.72 -12.24
C GLU A 94 8.71 -9.29 -11.97
N LYS A 95 9.62 -8.33 -11.74
CA LYS A 95 9.30 -6.90 -11.50
C LYS A 95 8.24 -6.33 -12.45
N LYS A 96 8.38 -6.55 -13.77
CA LYS A 96 7.45 -6.02 -14.79
C LYS A 96 6.03 -6.59 -14.72
N LYS A 97 5.81 -7.72 -14.06
CA LYS A 97 4.49 -8.37 -13.91
C LYS A 97 4.06 -8.42 -12.45
N SER A 98 4.88 -7.88 -11.55
CA SER A 98 4.67 -7.98 -10.11
C SER A 98 3.62 -6.96 -9.68
N LEU A 99 2.51 -7.46 -9.16
CA LEU A 99 1.51 -6.64 -8.47
C LEU A 99 2.08 -6.02 -7.17
N PRO A 100 2.76 -6.79 -6.29
CA PRO A 100 3.38 -6.19 -5.11
C PRO A 100 4.34 -5.06 -5.45
N PHE A 101 5.15 -5.22 -6.50
CA PHE A 101 6.12 -4.20 -6.89
C PHE A 101 5.44 -2.90 -7.37
N LEU A 102 4.36 -3.02 -8.14
CA LEU A 102 3.58 -1.86 -8.60
C LEU A 102 3.09 -1.02 -7.42
N LEU A 103 2.63 -1.66 -6.34
CA LEU A 103 2.14 -1.00 -5.14
C LEU A 103 3.32 -0.46 -4.28
N TYR A 104 4.36 -1.27 -4.11
CA TYR A 104 5.48 -0.97 -3.22
C TYR A 104 6.35 0.21 -3.67
N LYS A 105 6.60 0.35 -4.99
CA LYS A 105 7.56 1.32 -5.55
C LYS A 105 7.22 2.78 -5.23
N ASP A 106 5.94 3.06 -5.01
CA ASP A 106 5.40 4.39 -4.67
C ASP A 106 5.23 4.57 -3.16
N GLY A 107 5.84 3.68 -2.36
CA GLY A 107 5.88 3.81 -0.90
C GLY A 107 4.75 3.11 -0.15
N MET A 108 3.79 2.47 -0.84
CA MET A 108 2.70 1.74 -0.17
C MET A 108 3.25 0.57 0.65
N ARG A 109 2.76 0.44 1.88
CA ARG A 109 3.08 -0.67 2.81
C ARG A 109 1.83 -1.40 3.27
N GLU A 110 0.68 -0.74 3.24
CA GLU A 110 -0.59 -1.37 3.57
C GLU A 110 -1.66 -0.95 2.58
N LEU A 111 -2.53 -1.90 2.24
CA LEU A 111 -3.76 -1.67 1.50
C LEU A 111 -4.88 -2.37 2.27
N SER A 112 -5.92 -1.63 2.64
CA SER A 112 -7.06 -2.17 3.38
C SER A 112 -8.38 -1.93 2.67
N PHE A 113 -9.24 -2.94 2.72
CA PHE A 113 -10.61 -2.90 2.23
C PHE A 113 -11.56 -3.04 3.42
N HIS A 114 -12.68 -2.31 3.39
CA HIS A 114 -13.66 -2.27 4.48
C HIS A 114 -15.06 -2.67 4.00
N GLU A 115 -15.87 -3.22 4.91
CA GLU A 115 -17.29 -3.46 4.66
C GLU A 115 -18.00 -2.19 4.18
N GLY A 116 -18.90 -2.35 3.22
CA GLY A 116 -19.55 -1.25 2.52
C GLY A 116 -19.04 -1.06 1.09
N LEU A 117 -17.91 -1.68 0.75
CA LEU A 117 -17.34 -1.69 -0.58
C LEU A 117 -18.31 -2.31 -1.61
N ASP A 118 -18.51 -1.63 -2.72
CA ASP A 118 -19.38 -2.07 -3.82
C ASP A 118 -18.61 -2.39 -5.12
N LEU A 119 -19.33 -2.86 -6.13
CA LEU A 119 -18.74 -3.23 -7.42
C LEU A 119 -18.21 -2.02 -8.21
N GLU A 120 -18.77 -0.83 -8.01
CA GLU A 120 -18.34 0.39 -8.69
C GLU A 120 -16.98 0.82 -8.12
N GLU A 121 -16.86 0.86 -6.80
CA GLU A 121 -15.63 1.23 -6.10
C GLU A 121 -14.48 0.24 -6.36
N ILE A 122 -14.78 -1.06 -6.40
CA ILE A 122 -13.78 -2.08 -6.79
C ILE A 122 -13.38 -1.91 -8.27
N GLY A 123 -14.35 -1.58 -9.14
CA GLY A 123 -14.10 -1.32 -10.55
C GLY A 123 -13.15 -0.15 -10.75
N ASP A 124 -13.45 0.98 -10.10
CA ASP A 124 -12.63 2.19 -10.08
C ASP A 124 -11.20 1.90 -9.58
N PHE A 125 -11.07 1.12 -8.49
CA PHE A 125 -9.76 0.72 -7.97
C PHE A 125 -8.96 -0.09 -9.00
N LEU A 126 -9.60 -1.06 -9.65
CA LEU A 126 -8.94 -1.87 -10.68
C LEU A 126 -8.59 -1.08 -11.94
N GLU A 127 -9.37 -0.04 -12.27
CA GLU A 127 -9.05 0.90 -13.34
C GLU A 127 -7.79 1.69 -13.01
N ILE A 128 -7.68 2.26 -11.79
CA ILE A 128 -6.45 2.94 -11.33
C ILE A 128 -5.24 2.01 -11.37
N VAL A 129 -5.40 0.75 -10.92
CA VAL A 129 -4.35 -0.26 -10.97
C VAL A 129 -3.92 -0.51 -12.41
N LYS A 130 -4.88 -0.61 -13.35
CA LYS A 130 -4.60 -0.81 -14.77
C LYS A 130 -3.86 0.38 -15.39
N GLU A 131 -4.36 1.59 -15.19
CA GLU A 131 -3.76 2.82 -15.72
C GLU A 131 -2.31 2.95 -15.27
N ASN A 132 -2.05 2.76 -13.97
CA ASN A 132 -0.70 2.82 -13.42
C ASN A 132 0.21 1.68 -13.89
N ALA A 133 -0.35 0.54 -14.28
CA ALA A 133 0.41 -0.58 -14.83
C ALA A 133 0.78 -0.42 -16.31
N ASP A 134 -0.01 0.38 -17.04
CA ASP A 134 0.21 0.70 -18.45
C ASP A 134 1.19 1.89 -18.64
N LEU A 135 1.35 2.73 -17.61
CA LEU A 135 2.31 3.84 -17.58
C LEU A 135 3.78 3.36 -17.41
N PRO A 136 4.76 4.11 -17.95
CA PRO A 136 6.17 3.92 -17.62
C PRO A 136 6.42 3.99 -16.11
N GLU A 137 7.40 3.24 -15.60
CA GLU A 137 7.71 3.16 -14.15
C GLU A 137 7.99 4.54 -13.53
N GLU A 138 8.59 5.46 -14.29
CA GLU A 138 8.95 6.82 -13.85
C GLU A 138 7.74 7.77 -13.79
N GLU A 139 6.66 7.48 -14.54
CA GLU A 139 5.45 8.31 -14.62
C GLU A 139 4.31 7.75 -13.77
N SER A 140 4.29 6.43 -13.57
CA SER A 140 3.34 5.70 -12.74
C SER A 140 3.48 6.12 -11.28
N ASN A 141 2.39 6.56 -10.63
CA ASN A 141 2.33 6.82 -9.20
C ASN A 141 0.95 6.43 -8.67
N ILE A 142 0.84 5.17 -8.24
CA ILE A 142 -0.46 4.61 -7.84
C ILE A 142 -0.97 5.24 -6.54
N VAL A 143 -0.07 5.62 -5.63
CA VAL A 143 -0.43 6.27 -4.38
C VAL A 143 -1.10 7.62 -4.64
N ASN A 144 -0.57 8.42 -5.56
CA ASN A 144 -1.19 9.68 -5.95
C ASN A 144 -2.56 9.46 -6.63
N SER A 145 -2.68 8.49 -7.54
CA SER A 145 -3.98 8.17 -8.17
C SER A 145 -5.03 7.72 -7.15
N LEU A 146 -4.65 6.90 -6.16
CA LEU A 146 -5.56 6.48 -5.08
C LEU A 146 -5.96 7.66 -4.19
N TRP A 147 -5.04 8.59 -3.92
CA TRP A 147 -5.33 9.82 -3.19
C TRP A 147 -6.35 10.70 -3.92
N GLU A 148 -6.14 10.95 -5.22
CA GLU A 148 -7.04 11.78 -6.03
C GLU A 148 -8.46 11.21 -6.13
N LYS A 149 -8.60 9.89 -6.10
CA LYS A 149 -9.89 9.21 -6.21
C LYS A 149 -10.73 9.27 -4.93
N ASP A 150 -10.09 9.42 -3.77
CA ASP A 150 -10.75 9.56 -2.45
C ASP A 150 -11.79 8.47 -2.16
N PHE A 151 -11.32 7.22 -2.11
CA PHE A 151 -12.17 6.06 -1.86
C PHE A 151 -12.80 6.05 -0.46
N ALA A 152 -14.04 5.57 -0.36
CA ALA A 152 -14.77 5.52 0.90
C ALA A 152 -14.37 4.29 1.75
N TYR A 153 -14.18 3.14 1.10
CA TYR A 153 -13.94 1.85 1.74
C TYR A 153 -12.61 1.19 1.35
N ILE A 154 -11.75 1.91 0.63
CA ILE A 154 -10.38 1.51 0.34
C ILE A 154 -9.43 2.51 1.01
N ARG A 155 -8.58 2.03 1.91
CA ARG A 155 -7.53 2.85 2.54
C ARG A 155 -6.17 2.25 2.27
N TYR A 156 -5.14 3.06 2.38
CA TYR A 156 -3.76 2.62 2.25
C TYR A 156 -2.86 3.40 3.21
N PHE A 157 -1.71 2.82 3.51
CA PHE A 157 -0.61 3.51 4.18
C PHE A 157 0.60 3.51 3.25
N ALA A 158 1.19 4.69 3.04
CA ALA A 158 2.39 4.88 2.27
C ALA A 158 3.38 5.78 3.04
N LEU A 159 4.68 5.59 2.81
CA LEU A 159 5.72 6.39 3.44
C LEU A 159 5.78 7.81 2.85
N ASP A 160 5.89 8.82 3.71
CA ASP A 160 5.89 10.25 3.34
C ASP A 160 6.97 10.60 2.29
N GLU A 161 8.15 9.98 2.36
CA GLU A 161 9.25 10.22 1.42
C GLU A 161 8.91 9.87 -0.05
N PHE A 162 7.83 9.14 -0.28
CA PHE A 162 7.32 8.82 -1.62
C PHE A 162 6.16 9.73 -2.06
N LEU A 163 5.54 10.48 -1.14
CA LEU A 163 4.44 11.40 -1.42
C LEU A 163 4.95 12.67 -2.13
N ASP A 164 6.13 13.16 -1.76
CA ASP A 164 6.68 14.45 -2.23
C ASP A 164 7.16 14.45 -3.68
N LYS A 165 7.27 13.30 -4.35
CA LYS A 165 7.88 13.21 -5.68
C LYS A 165 7.09 13.95 -6.77
N ASN A 166 5.78 14.13 -6.60
CA ASN A 166 4.89 14.70 -7.61
C ASN A 166 3.97 15.82 -7.11
N ILE A 167 4.05 16.24 -5.84
CA ILE A 167 3.33 17.44 -5.40
C ILE A 167 4.04 18.62 -6.06
N GLY A 168 3.47 19.15 -7.13
CA GLY A 168 3.98 20.27 -7.94
C GLY A 168 4.02 21.62 -7.20
N GLY A 169 4.35 21.61 -5.92
CA GLY A 169 4.75 22.79 -5.17
C GLY A 169 6.25 22.99 -5.35
N ASP A 170 6.60 24.08 -6.02
CA ASP A 170 7.79 24.84 -5.68
C ASP A 170 8.14 24.65 -4.20
N ASN A 171 9.31 24.07 -3.93
CA ASN A 171 9.86 23.91 -2.59
C ASN A 171 10.34 25.27 -2.01
N SER A 172 9.62 26.35 -2.33
CA SER A 172 9.48 27.57 -1.55
C SER A 172 8.39 27.36 -0.49
N GLY A 173 8.47 26.22 0.21
CA GLY A 173 7.95 26.12 1.56
C GLY A 173 8.58 27.26 2.34
N GLY A 174 7.89 28.39 2.42
CA GLY A 174 8.24 29.44 3.34
C GLY A 174 8.36 28.77 4.70
N ASP A 175 9.51 28.95 5.34
CA ASP A 175 9.79 28.52 6.70
C ASP A 175 8.71 29.11 7.63
N LEU A 176 7.55 28.47 7.67
CA LEU A 176 6.62 28.57 8.77
C LEU A 176 7.14 27.60 9.81
N VAL A 177 8.27 27.96 10.42
CA VAL A 177 8.67 27.40 11.69
C VAL A 177 7.81 28.14 12.70
N PRO A 178 6.68 27.59 13.18
CA PRO A 178 5.96 28.21 14.28
C PRO A 178 6.96 28.40 15.41
N GLY A 179 6.99 29.61 15.98
CA GLY A 179 7.84 29.88 17.13
C GLY A 179 7.52 28.84 18.20
N LYS A 180 8.53 28.23 18.82
CA LYS A 180 8.32 27.25 19.91
C LYS A 180 7.40 27.80 21.03
N ASP A 181 7.35 29.12 21.14
CA ASP A 181 6.52 29.87 22.09
C ASP A 181 5.03 29.97 21.71
N GLU A 182 4.66 29.61 20.47
CA GLU A 182 3.28 29.64 19.95
C GLU A 182 2.60 28.25 19.99
N LEU A 183 3.34 27.20 20.34
CA LEU A 183 2.82 25.84 20.43
C LEU A 183 2.26 25.57 21.84
N SER A 184 0.95 25.30 21.91
CA SER A 184 0.34 24.77 23.13
C SER A 184 0.81 23.32 23.35
N THR A 185 1.43 23.05 24.51
CA THR A 185 1.84 21.70 24.89
C THR A 185 0.64 20.95 25.46
N GLY A 186 0.03 20.08 24.65
CA GLY A 186 -0.93 19.09 25.13
C GLY A 186 -0.22 17.84 25.64
N GLU A 187 -0.63 17.29 26.78
CA GLU A 187 -0.24 15.93 27.17
C GLU A 187 -1.13 14.91 26.46
N ILE A 188 -0.57 14.17 25.51
CA ILE A 188 -1.23 12.99 24.94
C ILE A 188 -0.90 11.80 25.84
N LYS A 189 -1.90 11.29 26.55
CA LYS A 189 -1.76 10.05 27.36
C LYS A 189 -2.19 8.88 26.50
N LEU A 190 -1.23 8.05 26.08
CA LEU A 190 -1.54 6.79 25.42
C LEU A 190 -2.18 5.84 26.43
N THR A 191 -3.40 5.41 26.11
CA THR A 191 -4.06 4.28 26.77
C THR A 191 -3.35 2.98 26.42
N GLU A 192 -3.68 1.87 27.11
CA GLU A 192 -3.14 0.56 26.73
C GLU A 192 -3.66 0.14 25.34
N ASP A 193 -4.93 0.43 25.03
CA ASP A 193 -5.50 0.18 23.70
C ASP A 193 -4.73 0.94 22.60
N ASP A 194 -4.33 2.21 22.86
CA ASP A 194 -3.52 2.99 21.91
C ASP A 194 -2.15 2.34 21.66
N LYS A 195 -1.52 1.78 22.70
CA LYS A 195 -0.22 1.11 22.57
C LYS A 195 -0.34 -0.21 21.82
N ASP A 196 -1.41 -0.97 22.08
CA ASP A 196 -1.66 -2.24 21.41
C ASP A 196 -1.92 -2.01 19.91
N GLU A 197 -2.68 -0.98 19.55
CA GLU A 197 -2.90 -0.60 18.15
C GLU A 197 -1.60 -0.13 17.47
N ILE A 198 -0.77 0.65 18.15
CA ILE A 198 0.55 1.05 17.64
C ILE A 198 1.42 -0.20 17.42
N ASN A 199 1.47 -1.12 18.38
CA ASN A 199 2.24 -2.36 18.24
C ASN A 199 1.73 -3.21 17.08
N LYS A 200 0.40 -3.35 16.93
CA LYS A 200 -0.23 -4.07 15.82
C LYS A 200 0.13 -3.45 14.47
N ARG A 201 0.14 -2.12 14.36
CA ARG A 201 0.57 -1.41 13.14
C ARG A 201 2.05 -1.58 12.84
N MET A 202 2.91 -1.42 13.85
CA MET A 202 4.36 -1.63 13.72
C MET A 202 4.68 -3.05 13.22
N GLU A 203 3.87 -4.01 13.65
CA GLU A 203 3.97 -5.42 13.25
C GLU A 203 3.60 -5.69 11.79
N ILE A 204 2.67 -4.92 11.21
CA ILE A 204 2.26 -5.06 9.80
C ILE A 204 3.29 -4.38 8.88
N LEU A 205 3.80 -3.21 9.28
CA LEU A 205 4.75 -2.41 8.50
C LEU A 205 6.16 -3.00 8.37
N ALA A 206 6.44 -4.12 9.04
CA ALA A 206 7.75 -4.79 9.06
C ALA A 206 8.92 -3.81 9.31
N VAL A 207 8.72 -2.84 10.22
CA VAL A 207 9.83 -2.02 10.74
C VAL A 207 10.69 -2.95 11.61
N ASP A 208 11.92 -3.20 11.18
CA ASP A 208 12.90 -3.93 12.00
C ASP A 208 13.02 -3.21 13.36
N PRO A 209 12.81 -3.89 14.51
CA PRO A 209 12.85 -3.26 15.83
C PRO A 209 14.21 -2.64 16.20
N GLY A 210 15.22 -2.73 15.32
CA GLY A 210 16.51 -2.05 15.43
C GLY A 210 16.65 -0.73 14.64
N HIS A 211 15.66 -0.27 13.87
CA HIS A 211 15.77 1.03 13.19
C HIS A 211 15.40 2.16 14.16
N ASP A 212 16.43 2.71 14.79
CA ASP A 212 16.32 3.85 15.70
C ASP A 212 15.87 5.12 14.92
N ILE A 213 14.56 5.37 14.90
CA ILE A 213 13.96 6.60 14.36
C ILE A 213 14.48 7.88 15.05
N SER A 214 15.27 7.76 16.14
CA SER A 214 15.96 8.91 16.74
C SER A 214 17.24 9.34 16.00
N GLU A 215 17.74 8.58 15.01
CA GLU A 215 18.90 8.99 14.22
C GLU A 215 18.58 10.11 13.20
N GLY A 216 17.34 10.17 12.69
CA GLY A 216 16.90 11.23 11.78
C GLY A 216 16.74 12.62 12.42
N LEU A 217 16.69 12.69 13.75
CA LEU A 217 16.50 13.92 14.54
C LEU A 217 17.80 14.49 15.13
N LYS A 218 18.97 13.90 14.81
CA LYS A 218 20.29 14.30 15.35
C LYS A 218 21.15 15.12 14.37
N THR A 219 20.58 15.77 13.36
CA THR A 219 21.32 16.84 12.69
C THR A 219 21.49 18.00 13.69
N PRO A 220 22.74 18.36 14.07
CA PRO A 220 22.95 19.49 14.93
C PRO A 220 22.57 20.75 14.14
N LEU A 221 21.54 21.47 14.60
CA LEU A 221 21.44 22.90 14.32
C LEU A 221 22.78 23.53 14.74
N SER A 222 23.41 24.25 13.81
CA SER A 222 24.67 25.02 13.92
C SER A 222 25.91 24.33 13.33
N LYS A 223 26.23 24.65 12.07
CA LYS A 223 27.49 25.34 11.73
C LYS A 223 27.24 26.34 10.60
N GLU A 224 27.58 27.59 10.88
CA GLU A 224 27.67 28.70 9.94
C GLU A 224 28.41 28.27 8.67
N ASN A 225 27.72 28.25 7.52
CA ASN A 225 28.40 28.30 6.24
C ASN A 225 28.57 29.76 5.86
N LYS A 226 29.83 30.22 5.96
CA LYS A 226 30.30 31.47 5.38
C LYS A 226 29.84 31.57 3.93
N VAL A 227 29.15 32.67 3.64
CA VAL A 227 28.84 33.14 2.29
C VAL A 227 30.14 33.22 1.50
N SER A 228 30.33 32.27 0.59
CA SER A 228 31.28 32.39 -0.52
C SER A 228 30.70 33.36 -1.54
N GLU A 229 31.32 34.54 -1.55
CA GLU A 229 31.39 35.55 -2.60
C GLU A 229 30.96 35.06 -4.00
N ALA A 230 29.72 35.40 -4.39
CA ALA A 230 29.27 35.33 -5.77
C ALA A 230 29.48 36.70 -6.43
N ALA A 231 30.15 36.67 -7.57
CA ALA A 231 30.57 37.82 -8.36
C ALA A 231 29.44 38.81 -8.63
N ALA A 232 29.75 40.09 -8.41
CA ALA A 232 28.90 41.22 -8.76
C ALA A 232 28.60 41.22 -10.28
N ILE A 233 27.32 41.11 -10.63
CA ILE A 233 26.83 41.47 -11.96
C ILE A 233 26.25 42.88 -11.85
N SER A 234 26.88 43.81 -12.58
CA SER A 234 26.54 45.22 -12.70
C SER A 234 25.12 45.43 -13.26
N LYS A 235 24.40 46.43 -12.73
CA LYS A 235 23.06 46.86 -13.14
C LYS A 235 23.05 47.62 -14.48
N SER A 236 23.59 47.06 -15.56
CA SER A 236 23.72 47.78 -16.84
C SER A 236 23.15 47.09 -18.09
N ASP A 237 22.52 45.91 -17.99
CA ASP A 237 21.99 45.23 -19.18
C ASP A 237 20.54 44.76 -19.00
N LEU A 238 19.59 45.71 -19.09
CA LEU A 238 18.16 45.43 -19.34
C LEU A 238 17.83 45.92 -20.76
N PRO A 239 17.38 45.05 -21.68
CA PRO A 239 16.88 45.50 -22.97
C PRO A 239 15.50 46.14 -22.84
N GLU A 240 15.34 47.31 -23.46
CA GLU A 240 14.10 48.07 -23.58
C GLU A 240 12.99 47.22 -24.25
N ILE A 241 11.80 47.22 -23.64
CA ILE A 241 10.59 46.68 -24.24
C ILE A 241 10.01 47.76 -25.15
N GLU A 242 10.23 47.65 -26.46
CA GLU A 242 9.51 48.44 -27.46
C GLU A 242 8.05 48.00 -27.51
N LYS A 243 7.16 48.99 -27.34
CA LYS A 243 5.72 48.90 -27.60
C LYS A 243 5.49 48.69 -29.10
N LEU A 244 4.66 47.70 -29.43
CA LEU A 244 3.69 47.73 -30.54
C LEU A 244 2.59 46.71 -30.28
#